data_AF-A0A512HM42-F1
#
_entry.id   AF-A0A512HM42-F1
#
_cell.length_a   1.000
_cell.length_b   1.000
_cell.length_c   1.000
_cell.angle_alpha   90.00
_cell.angle_beta   90.00
_cell.angle_gamma   90.00
#
_symmetry.space_group_name_H-M   'P 1'
#
loop_
_entity.id
_entity.type
_entity.pdbx_description
1 polymer ?
#
loop_
_entity_poly.entity_id
_entity_poly.type
_entity_poly.pdbx_seq_one_letter_code
_entity_poly.pdbx_strand_id
1 'polypeptide(L)'
;MVRGDKLPVVRHASLLSLMFAVLLGTGVYIEFLAGWNWNAGEAVLLLHIVLGLVFAAMFLFWIGAHVRRGLPKSQRPLFTWLSWMLLATYALVVVTGVVMIIPSAMFFAGWSWFWRFETTHLLTLVHLWSALAATAGLIAHLYLRHWHKPASVTGGASS
;
A
#
# COMPACT_ATOMS: atom_id res chain seq x y z
N MET A 1 3.72 -2.58 -34.43
CA MET A 1 4.13 -3.69 -33.56
C MET A 1 5.04 -3.15 -32.46
N VAL A 2 4.50 -2.58 -31.37
CA VAL A 2 5.29 -2.15 -30.18
C VAL A 2 4.37 -2.23 -28.95
N ARG A 3 4.45 -3.30 -28.15
CA ARG A 3 3.68 -3.45 -26.90
C ARG A 3 4.36 -4.39 -25.89
N GLY A 4 5.70 -4.39 -25.81
CA GLY A 4 6.47 -5.21 -24.87
C GLY A 4 6.66 -4.58 -23.48
N ASP A 5 6.85 -3.27 -23.42
CA ASP A 5 7.46 -2.64 -22.23
C ASP A 5 6.48 -2.30 -21.10
N LYS A 6 5.17 -2.29 -21.40
CA LYS A 6 4.12 -1.90 -20.43
C LYS A 6 3.59 -3.06 -19.59
N LEU A 7 3.78 -4.30 -20.05
CA LEU A 7 3.29 -5.52 -19.39
C LEU A 7 3.88 -5.74 -17.98
N PRO A 8 5.19 -5.61 -17.73
CA PRO A 8 5.74 -5.87 -16.40
C PRO A 8 5.28 -4.84 -15.37
N VAL A 9 5.17 -3.56 -15.72
CA VAL A 9 4.79 -2.49 -14.77
C VAL A 9 3.33 -2.64 -14.30
N VAL A 10 2.41 -3.00 -15.21
CA VAL A 10 0.99 -3.23 -14.87
C VAL A 10 0.84 -4.44 -13.94
N ARG A 11 1.58 -5.54 -14.21
CA ARG A 11 1.55 -6.73 -13.35
C ARG A 11 2.05 -6.45 -11.93
N HIS A 12 3.11 -5.66 -11.77
CA HIS A 12 3.63 -5.30 -10.46
C HIS A 12 2.65 -4.44 -9.66
N ALA A 13 2.01 -3.45 -10.29
CA ALA A 13 1.03 -2.61 -9.62
C ALA A 13 -0.20 -3.42 -9.17
N SER A 14 -0.72 -4.32 -10.02
CA SER A 14 -1.81 -5.23 -9.64
C SER A 14 -1.43 -6.15 -8.47
N LEU A 15 -0.22 -6.70 -8.49
CA LEU A 15 0.27 -7.57 -7.42
C LEU A 15 0.41 -6.80 -6.10
N LEU A 16 0.98 -5.59 -6.12
CA LEU A 16 1.05 -4.72 -4.95
C LEU A 16 -0.34 -4.40 -4.39
N SER A 17 -1.31 -4.08 -5.24
CA SER A 17 -2.69 -3.82 -4.80
C SER A 17 -3.34 -5.07 -4.17
N LEU A 18 -3.12 -6.26 -4.74
CA LEU A 18 -3.64 -7.51 -4.17
C LEU A 18 -2.99 -7.81 -2.82
N MET A 19 -1.68 -7.72 -2.72
CA MET A 19 -0.94 -7.91 -1.46
C MET A 19 -1.40 -6.91 -0.40
N PHE A 20 -1.59 -5.65 -0.78
CA PHE A 20 -2.11 -4.63 0.14
C PHE A 20 -3.51 -4.97 0.65
N ALA A 21 -4.41 -5.48 -0.21
CA ALA A 21 -5.73 -5.91 0.23
C ALA A 21 -5.67 -7.08 1.24
N VAL A 22 -4.78 -8.04 1.02
CA VAL A 22 -4.54 -9.15 1.98
C VAL A 22 -3.97 -8.61 3.30
N LEU A 23 -3.01 -7.69 3.23
CA LEU A 23 -2.43 -7.03 4.41
C LEU A 23 -3.49 -6.25 5.18
N LEU A 24 -4.35 -5.50 4.50
CA LEU A 24 -5.46 -4.80 5.14
C LEU A 24 -6.39 -5.77 5.86
N GLY A 25 -6.80 -6.85 5.20
CA GLY A 25 -7.69 -7.86 5.79
C GLY A 25 -7.07 -8.52 7.03
N THR A 26 -5.80 -8.91 6.95
CA THR A 26 -5.08 -9.49 8.10
C THR A 26 -4.86 -8.49 9.22
N GLY A 27 -4.56 -7.22 8.92
CA GLY A 27 -4.41 -6.16 9.93
C GLY A 27 -5.72 -5.83 10.66
N VAL A 28 -6.83 -5.72 9.93
CA VAL A 28 -8.17 -5.54 10.52
C VAL A 28 -8.55 -6.75 11.39
N TYR A 29 -8.24 -7.96 10.94
CA TYR A 29 -8.45 -9.15 11.77
C TYR A 29 -7.66 -9.10 13.09
N ILE A 30 -6.38 -8.73 13.02
CA ILE A 30 -5.52 -8.62 14.22
C ILE A 30 -6.10 -7.61 15.21
N GLU A 31 -6.52 -6.44 14.73
CA GLU A 31 -7.04 -5.38 15.61
C GLU A 31 -8.37 -5.75 16.27
N PHE A 32 -9.31 -6.33 15.52
CA PHE A 32 -10.70 -6.46 15.99
C PHE A 32 -11.12 -7.87 16.39
N LEU A 33 -10.42 -8.92 15.91
CA LEU A 33 -10.86 -10.31 16.02
C LEU A 33 -9.85 -11.23 16.72
N ALA A 34 -8.56 -10.90 16.71
CA ALA A 34 -7.53 -11.75 17.34
C ALA A 34 -7.74 -11.95 18.85
N GLY A 35 -8.36 -10.99 19.53
CA GLY A 35 -8.70 -11.11 20.96
C GLY A 35 -9.69 -12.24 21.27
N TRP A 36 -10.45 -12.72 20.28
CA TRP A 36 -11.41 -13.82 20.46
C TRP A 36 -10.79 -15.20 20.20
N ASN A 37 -9.66 -15.27 19.49
CA ASN A 37 -8.93 -16.50 19.25
C ASN A 37 -7.43 -16.20 19.15
N TRP A 38 -6.76 -16.33 20.30
CA TRP A 38 -5.35 -15.99 20.44
C TRP A 38 -4.44 -16.76 19.48
N ASN A 39 -4.61 -18.08 19.36
CA ASN A 39 -3.77 -18.92 18.49
C ASN A 39 -3.90 -18.54 17.01
N ALA A 40 -5.13 -18.24 16.56
CA ALA A 40 -5.35 -17.74 15.21
C ALA A 40 -4.75 -16.33 15.04
N GLY A 41 -4.87 -15.48 16.07
CA GLY A 41 -4.27 -14.15 16.12
C GLY A 41 -2.75 -14.17 15.91
N GLU A 42 -2.03 -15.03 16.62
CA GLU A 42 -0.57 -15.19 16.47
C GLU A 42 -0.18 -15.64 15.06
N ALA A 43 -0.89 -16.62 14.51
CA ALA A 43 -0.62 -17.12 13.16
C ALA A 43 -0.87 -16.03 12.10
N VAL A 44 -1.96 -15.27 12.23
CA VAL A 44 -2.28 -14.16 11.33
C VAL A 44 -1.29 -13.01 11.49
N LEU A 45 -0.82 -12.71 12.71
CA LEU A 45 0.22 -11.71 12.97
C LEU A 45 1.53 -12.08 12.26
N LEU A 46 1.98 -13.34 12.38
CA LEU A 46 3.19 -13.79 11.69
C LEU A 46 3.04 -13.67 10.17
N LEU A 47 1.91 -14.12 9.63
CA LEU A 47 1.59 -13.98 8.21
C LEU A 47 1.61 -12.50 7.77
N HIS A 48 0.99 -11.62 8.55
CA HIS A 48 0.92 -10.18 8.28
C HIS A 48 2.33 -9.57 8.25
N ILE A 49 3.19 -9.91 9.21
CA ILE A 49 4.58 -9.43 9.27
C ILE A 49 5.36 -9.91 8.03
N VAL A 50 5.30 -11.20 7.70
CA VAL A 50 6.03 -11.76 6.55
C VAL A 50 5.56 -11.12 5.24
N LEU A 51 4.24 -11.07 5.01
CA LEU A 51 3.70 -10.42 3.81
C LEU A 51 4.01 -8.91 3.78
N GLY A 52 4.04 -8.26 4.94
CA GLY A 52 4.34 -6.84 5.08
C GLY A 52 5.78 -6.53 4.69
N LEU A 53 6.73 -7.38 5.09
CA LEU A 53 8.14 -7.27 4.69
C LEU A 53 8.33 -7.48 3.19
N VAL A 54 7.68 -8.50 2.61
CA VAL A 54 7.73 -8.74 1.16
C VAL A 54 7.12 -7.55 0.40
N PHE A 55 5.97 -7.05 0.86
CA PHE A 55 5.33 -5.87 0.29
C PHE A 55 6.23 -4.64 0.37
N ALA A 56 6.86 -4.38 1.52
CA ALA A 56 7.77 -3.25 1.71
C ALA A 56 8.94 -3.31 0.74
N ALA A 57 9.61 -4.46 0.60
CA ALA A 57 10.72 -4.64 -0.34
C ALA A 57 10.28 -4.41 -1.79
N MET A 58 9.14 -4.99 -2.20
CA MET A 58 8.58 -4.80 -3.54
C MET A 58 8.17 -3.34 -3.80
N PHE A 59 7.56 -2.69 -2.82
CA PHE A 59 7.13 -1.30 -2.91
C PHE A 59 8.33 -0.36 -3.07
N LEU A 60 9.40 -0.55 -2.29
CA LEU A 60 10.64 0.23 -2.39
C LEU A 60 11.34 0.05 -3.74
N PHE A 61 11.32 -1.16 -4.30
CA PHE A 61 11.85 -1.39 -5.65
C PHE A 61 10.99 -0.68 -6.72
N TRP A 62 9.66 -0.77 -6.58
CA TRP A 62 8.71 -0.21 -7.54
C TRP A 62 8.66 1.33 -7.52
N ILE A 63 8.68 1.96 -6.34
CA ILE A 63 8.51 3.41 -6.17
C ILE A 63 9.59 4.19 -6.90
N GLY A 64 10.85 3.74 -6.85
CA GLY A 64 11.97 4.41 -7.51
C GLY A 64 11.80 4.50 -9.03
N ALA A 65 11.30 3.42 -9.65
CA ALA A 65 11.00 3.39 -11.07
C ALA A 65 9.72 4.16 -11.41
N HIS A 66 8.70 4.10 -10.55
CA HIS A 66 7.40 4.73 -10.75
C HIS A 66 7.48 6.27 -10.72
N VAL A 67 8.11 6.83 -9.69
CA VAL A 67 8.26 8.28 -9.51
C VAL A 67 9.04 8.91 -10.67
N ARG A 68 10.14 8.28 -11.10
CA ARG A 68 10.98 8.79 -12.21
C ARG A 68 10.26 8.81 -13.56
N ARG A 69 9.33 7.90 -13.80
CA ARG A 69 8.72 7.70 -15.14
C ARG A 69 7.35 8.37 -15.32
N GLY A 70 6.51 8.43 -14.28
CA GLY A 70 5.08 8.66 -14.45
C GLY A 70 4.50 9.91 -13.80
N LEU A 71 4.88 10.22 -12.56
CA LEU A 71 4.21 11.24 -11.76
C LEU A 71 4.35 12.68 -12.27
N PRO A 72 5.54 13.16 -12.72
CA PRO A 72 5.72 14.55 -13.15
C PRO A 72 5.11 14.88 -14.53
N LYS A 73 4.71 13.86 -15.30
CA LYS A 73 4.34 14.02 -16.72
C LYS A 73 2.82 13.96 -16.97
N SER A 74 2.03 13.79 -15.91
CA SER A 74 0.57 13.70 -16.02
C SER A 74 -0.03 15.10 -16.24
N GLN A 75 -0.79 15.27 -17.31
CA GLN A 75 -1.52 16.53 -17.60
C GLN A 75 -2.79 16.70 -16.76
N ARG A 76 -3.09 15.78 -15.83
CA ARG A 76 -4.29 15.82 -14.96
C ARG A 76 -3.87 16.19 -13.54
N PRO A 77 -4.10 17.43 -13.08
CA PRO A 77 -3.58 17.89 -11.79
C PRO A 77 -4.17 17.11 -10.61
N LEU A 78 -5.49 16.89 -10.60
CA LEU A 78 -6.17 16.13 -9.53
C LEU A 78 -5.66 14.69 -9.42
N PHE A 79 -5.51 14.00 -10.55
CA PHE A 79 -5.00 12.63 -10.59
C PHE A 79 -3.56 12.57 -10.07
N THR A 80 -2.74 13.55 -10.42
CA THR A 80 -1.34 13.65 -10.00
C THR A 80 -1.24 13.90 -8.50
N TRP A 81 -2.04 14.83 -7.97
CA TRP A 81 -2.06 15.15 -6.54
C TRP A 81 -2.53 13.95 -5.71
N LEU A 82 -3.63 13.30 -6.11
CA LEU A 82 -4.11 12.08 -5.45
C LEU A 82 -3.06 10.97 -5.48
N SER A 83 -2.33 10.82 -6.60
CA SER A 83 -1.27 9.81 -6.71
C SER A 83 -0.11 10.08 -5.75
N TRP A 84 0.28 11.35 -5.56
CA TRP A 84 1.29 11.74 -4.58
C TRP A 84 0.83 11.50 -3.14
N MET A 85 -0.40 11.89 -2.82
CA MET A 85 -0.97 11.62 -1.49
C MET A 85 -1.04 10.13 -1.20
N LEU A 86 -1.50 9.34 -2.16
CA LEU A 86 -1.57 7.89 -2.04
C LEU A 86 -0.18 7.28 -1.84
N LEU A 87 0.83 7.79 -2.54
CA LEU A 87 2.20 7.36 -2.35
C LEU A 87 2.72 7.67 -0.94
N ALA A 88 2.43 8.87 -0.43
CA ALA A 88 2.79 9.28 0.92
C ALA A 88 2.10 8.44 1.98
N THR A 89 0.81 8.09 1.82
CA THR A 89 0.10 7.22 2.77
C THR A 89 0.63 5.79 2.72
N TYR A 90 0.95 5.23 1.55
CA TYR A 90 1.64 3.94 1.47
C TYR A 90 3.00 3.95 2.16
N ALA A 91 3.79 5.00 1.95
CA ALA A 91 5.07 5.15 2.64
C ALA A 91 4.89 5.21 4.16
N LEU A 92 3.87 5.93 4.66
CA LEU A 92 3.55 5.98 6.07
C LEU A 92 3.16 4.61 6.64
N VAL A 93 2.32 3.84 5.93
CA VAL A 93 1.95 2.46 6.32
C VAL A 93 3.20 1.58 6.41
N VAL A 94 4.06 1.61 5.39
CA VAL A 94 5.30 0.80 5.37
C VAL A 94 6.24 1.18 6.51
N VAL A 95 6.50 2.48 6.70
CA VAL A 95 7.40 2.96 7.76
C VAL A 95 6.87 2.57 9.13
N THR A 96 5.59 2.82 9.41
CA THR A 96 5.00 2.48 10.71
C THR A 96 5.01 0.97 10.96
N GLY A 97 4.68 0.15 9.96
CA GLY A 97 4.74 -1.31 10.08
C GLY A 97 6.16 -1.83 10.37
N VAL A 98 7.17 -1.29 9.67
CA VAL A 98 8.58 -1.61 9.93
C VAL A 98 9.03 -1.16 11.32
N VAL A 99 8.60 0.01 11.79
CA VAL A 99 8.93 0.50 13.13
C VAL A 99 8.29 -0.38 14.22
N MET A 100 7.07 -0.87 14.01
CA MET A 100 6.36 -1.72 14.96
C MET A 100 7.05 -3.08 15.17
N ILE A 101 7.79 -3.61 14.19
CA ILE A 101 8.52 -4.87 14.35
C ILE A 101 9.90 -4.73 15.00
N ILE A 102 10.40 -3.50 15.22
CA ILE A 102 11.75 -3.27 15.79
C ILE A 102 11.93 -3.96 17.14
N PRO A 103 11.02 -3.85 18.13
CA PRO A 103 11.19 -4.51 19.41
C PRO A 103 11.34 -6.03 19.28
N SER A 104 10.50 -6.66 18.44
CA SER A 104 10.57 -8.10 18.18
C SER A 104 11.90 -8.49 17.53
N ALA A 105 12.37 -7.72 16.55
CA ALA A 105 13.66 -7.94 15.90
C ALA A 105 14.83 -7.79 16.89
N MET A 106 14.80 -6.77 17.75
CA MET A 106 15.80 -6.57 18.81
C MET A 106 15.80 -7.70 19.82
N PHE A 107 14.61 -8.17 20.22
CA PHE A 107 14.47 -9.31 21.12
C PHE A 107 15.10 -10.58 20.53
N PHE A 108 14.84 -10.88 19.26
CA PHE A 108 15.50 -12.00 18.56
C PHE A 108 17.01 -11.81 18.39
N ALA A 109 17.50 -10.58 18.36
CA ALA A 109 18.93 -10.26 18.37
C ALA A 109 19.56 -10.34 19.78
N GLY A 110 18.81 -10.73 20.80
CA GLY A 110 19.28 -10.87 22.19
C GLY A 110 19.16 -9.61 23.03
N TRP A 111 18.48 -8.56 22.53
CA TRP A 111 18.31 -7.30 23.25
C TRP A 111 16.87 -7.11 23.73
N SER A 112 16.66 -7.17 25.04
CA SER A 112 15.34 -6.97 25.66
C SER A 112 14.99 -5.49 25.79
N TRP A 113 14.43 -4.94 24.72
CA TRP A 113 13.92 -3.57 24.72
C TRP A 113 12.56 -3.50 24.00
N PHE A 114 11.63 -2.75 24.59
CA PHE A 114 10.28 -2.57 24.07
C PHE A 114 9.90 -1.10 24.15
N TRP A 115 9.01 -0.68 23.23
CA TRP A 115 8.39 0.63 23.30
C TRP A 115 7.57 0.80 24.58
N ARG A 116 7.36 2.05 25.00
CA ARG A 116 6.34 2.36 26.01
C ARG A 116 4.95 2.05 25.43
N PHE A 117 4.00 1.70 26.29
CA PHE A 117 2.64 1.36 25.87
C PHE A 117 2.00 2.47 25.03
N GLU A 118 2.18 3.74 25.42
CA GLU A 118 1.65 4.90 24.69
C GLU A 118 2.21 4.97 23.26
N THR A 119 3.50 4.67 23.08
CA THR A 119 4.13 4.64 21.76
C THR A 119 3.58 3.51 20.92
N THR A 120 3.40 2.32 21.48
CA THR A 120 2.77 1.19 20.79
C THR A 120 1.35 1.54 20.34
N HIS A 121 0.53 2.12 21.22
CA HIS A 121 -0.83 2.54 20.87
C HIS A 121 -0.86 3.59 19.76
N LEU A 122 0.01 4.61 19.84
CA LEU A 122 0.11 5.63 18.80
C LEU A 122 0.56 5.04 17.46
N LEU A 123 1.54 4.13 17.47
CA LEU A 123 1.99 3.46 16.25
C LEU A 123 0.89 2.61 15.62
N THR A 124 0.17 1.80 16.42
CA THR A 124 -0.97 1.01 15.95
C THR A 124 -2.05 1.91 15.33
N LEU A 125 -2.39 3.00 16.02
CA LEU A 125 -3.39 3.96 15.53
C LEU A 125 -2.97 4.56 14.19
N VAL A 126 -1.75 5.10 14.11
CA VAL A 126 -1.25 5.71 12.85
C VAL A 126 -1.17 4.67 11.75
N HIS A 127 -0.71 3.45 12.03
CA HIS A 127 -0.61 2.37 11.05
C HIS A 127 -1.99 1.97 10.50
N LEU A 128 -2.97 1.73 11.38
CA LEU A 128 -4.33 1.36 11.00
C LEU A 128 -5.02 2.47 10.19
N TRP A 129 -5.03 3.70 10.70
CA TRP A 129 -5.71 4.80 10.03
C TRP A 129 -5.05 5.18 8.71
N SER A 130 -3.71 5.10 8.61
CA SER A 130 -3.01 5.30 7.34
C SER A 130 -3.32 4.19 6.33
N ALA A 131 -3.48 2.94 6.76
CA ALA A 131 -3.89 1.83 5.89
C ALA A 131 -5.32 2.02 5.36
N LEU A 132 -6.25 2.46 6.22
CA LEU A 132 -7.62 2.79 5.81
C LEU A 132 -7.63 3.98 4.82
N ALA A 133 -6.86 5.04 5.11
CA ALA A 133 -6.73 6.18 4.21
C ALA A 133 -6.10 5.80 2.86
N ALA A 134 -5.07 4.93 2.86
CA ALA A 134 -4.47 4.39 1.64
C ALA A 134 -5.48 3.55 0.83
N THR A 135 -6.36 2.80 1.51
CA THR A 135 -7.44 2.03 0.86
C THR A 135 -8.44 2.96 0.17
N ALA A 136 -8.93 3.97 0.87
CA ALA A 136 -9.85 4.96 0.30
C ALA A 136 -9.20 5.70 -0.88
N GLY A 137 -7.93 6.10 -0.74
CA GLY A 137 -7.16 6.74 -1.81
C GLY A 137 -6.93 5.83 -3.01
N LEU A 138 -6.67 4.54 -2.81
CA LEU A 138 -6.53 3.55 -3.88
C LEU A 138 -7.84 3.38 -4.66
N ILE A 139 -8.97 3.24 -3.96
CA ILE A 139 -10.29 3.13 -4.59
C ILE A 139 -10.58 4.38 -5.43
N ALA A 140 -10.37 5.58 -4.85
CA ALA A 140 -10.55 6.84 -5.57
C ALA A 140 -9.63 6.93 -6.80
N HIS A 141 -8.38 6.49 -6.68
CA HIS A 141 -7.41 6.48 -7.78
C HIS A 141 -7.85 5.55 -8.92
N LEU A 142 -8.30 4.33 -8.59
CA LEU A 142 -8.79 3.35 -9.56
C LEU A 142 -10.05 3.85 -10.29
N TYR A 143 -10.93 4.53 -9.56
CA TYR A 143 -12.15 5.11 -10.09
C TYR A 143 -11.88 6.22 -11.10
N LEU A 144 -11.02 7.18 -10.74
CA LEU A 144 -10.58 8.26 -11.63
C LEU A 144 -9.86 7.72 -12.87
N ARG A 145 -9.17 6.57 -12.75
CA ARG A 145 -8.55 5.89 -13.89
C ARG A 145 -9.58 5.28 -14.84
N HIS A 146 -10.67 4.72 -14.33
CA HIS A 146 -11.69 4.03 -15.13
C HIS A 146 -12.68 4.98 -15.82
N TRP A 147 -12.95 6.15 -15.24
CA TRP A 147 -13.94 7.10 -15.77
C TRP A 147 -13.45 8.03 -16.89
N HIS A 148 -12.36 7.67 -17.55
CA HIS A 148 -12.03 8.33 -18.80
C HIS A 148 -13.00 7.86 -19.89
N LYS A 149 -13.97 8.72 -20.22
CA LYS A 149 -14.70 8.59 -21.48
C LYS A 149 -13.64 8.58 -22.60
N PRO A 150 -13.62 7.59 -23.52
CA PRO A 150 -12.89 7.77 -24.76
C PRO A 150 -13.40 9.07 -25.36
N ALA A 151 -12.48 9.96 -25.76
CA ALA A 151 -12.84 11.14 -26.52
C ALA A 151 -13.82 10.66 -27.61
N SER A 152 -15.03 11.21 -27.59
CA SER A 152 -16.03 10.93 -28.61
C SER A 152 -15.35 10.97 -29.96
N VAL A 153 -15.61 9.95 -30.78
CA VAL A 153 -15.32 9.99 -32.21
C VAL A 153 -16.18 11.11 -32.80
N THR A 154 -15.75 12.35 -32.61
CA THR A 154 -16.27 13.56 -33.24
C THR A 154 -15.21 13.95 -34.24
N GLY A 155 -15.27 13.32 -35.40
CA GLY A 155 -14.29 13.47 -36.46
C GLY A 155 -14.71 12.74 -37.72
N GLY A 156 -15.73 13.27 -38.38
CA GLY A 156 -15.80 13.33 -39.85
C GLY A 156 -15.99 12.04 -40.63
N ALA A 157 -17.22 11.84 -41.10
CA ALA A 157 -17.45 11.45 -42.48
C ALA A 157 -18.67 12.23 -42.99
N SER A 158 -18.44 13.52 -43.24
CA SER A 158 -19.26 14.33 -44.12
C SER A 158 -18.60 14.31 -45.50
N SER A 159 -19.19 13.57 -46.43
CA SER A 159 -19.32 13.87 -47.87
C SER A 159 -19.86 12.62 -48.57
#